data_AF-C0NUZ1-F1
#
_entry.id   AF-C0NUZ1-F1
#
_cell.length_a   1.000
_cell.length_b   1.000
_cell.length_c   1.000
_cell.angle_alpha   90.00
_cell.angle_beta   90.00
_cell.angle_gamma   90.00
#
_symmetry.space_group_name_H-M   'P 1'
#
loop_
_entity.id
_entity.type
_entity.pdbx_description
1 polymer ?
#
loop_
_entity_poly.entity_id
_entity_poly.type
_entity_poly.pdbx_seq_one_letter_code
_entity_poly.pdbx_strand_id
1 'polypeptide(L)'
;MAPGNGLAAGSHSQLDPYEAALLELAQTTNTREVLSLSRKELEALELYDRIQEQELETALLSQDYSEPRPDDDDDDLEAQLEAAERELLEARSTYSVRRKAIETILMTDPSIQSVHSISDSPAERALLPLINRRDLLSLIYVNLSRAHASCTQSLSNTKVDSMHGTAKTQELVQTLLGLTSAEKSRREAITDPALISQLEAQEKETKAERASWVTMKRVVSALIVASGIDWAADEALHDLVVDDEDDDVSDGT
;
A
#
# COMPACT_ATOMS: atom_id res chain seq x y z
N MET A 1 2.95 42.19 -13.04
CA MET A 1 3.67 41.21 -13.88
C MET A 1 3.67 39.89 -13.13
N ALA A 2 2.77 38.98 -13.49
CA ALA A 2 2.70 37.66 -12.88
C ALA A 2 3.58 36.69 -13.68
N PRO A 3 4.55 35.99 -13.07
CA PRO A 3 5.20 34.88 -13.72
C PRO A 3 4.34 33.63 -13.53
N GLY A 4 3.58 33.28 -14.57
CA GLY A 4 3.04 31.94 -14.73
C GLY A 4 4.14 31.04 -15.25
N ASN A 5 4.62 30.12 -14.41
CA ASN A 5 5.37 28.93 -14.84
C ASN A 5 5.17 27.85 -13.76
N GLY A 6 4.23 26.95 -14.00
CA GLY A 6 3.85 25.92 -13.04
C GLY A 6 2.90 24.90 -13.65
N LEU A 7 3.24 24.37 -14.83
CA LEU A 7 2.54 23.22 -15.40
C LEU A 7 3.59 22.27 -16.00
N ALA A 8 3.58 21.02 -15.52
CA ALA A 8 4.26 19.83 -16.05
C ALA A 8 5.64 19.40 -15.53
N ALA A 9 6.02 19.68 -14.27
CA ALA A 9 7.21 19.07 -13.64
C ALA A 9 6.92 18.22 -12.38
N GLY A 10 5.64 18.05 -11.99
CA GLY A 10 5.25 17.50 -10.68
C GLY A 10 5.06 15.98 -10.58
N SER A 11 5.31 15.20 -11.63
CA SER A 11 5.05 13.75 -11.63
C SER A 11 6.30 12.87 -11.75
N HIS A 12 7.50 13.46 -11.81
CA HIS A 12 8.76 12.71 -11.79
C HIS A 12 9.39 12.63 -10.38
N SER A 13 8.77 13.25 -9.38
CA SER A 13 9.34 13.42 -8.03
C SER A 13 9.36 12.15 -7.17
N GLN A 14 8.75 11.05 -7.62
CA GLN A 14 8.72 9.78 -6.90
C GLN A 14 9.57 8.69 -7.58
N LEU A 15 10.10 8.95 -8.78
CA LEU A 15 10.89 7.98 -9.53
C LEU A 15 12.35 8.24 -9.23
N ASP A 16 13.06 7.20 -8.79
CA ASP A 16 14.49 7.27 -8.59
C ASP A 16 15.18 7.68 -9.91
N PRO A 17 16.34 8.36 -9.88
CA PRO A 17 16.93 8.96 -11.08
C PRO A 17 17.25 7.92 -12.16
N TYR A 18 17.47 6.66 -11.77
CA TYR A 18 17.64 5.55 -12.70
C TYR A 18 16.34 5.15 -13.42
N GLU A 19 15.17 5.28 -12.78
CA GLU A 19 13.87 4.96 -13.37
C GLU A 19 13.42 6.05 -14.34
N ALA A 20 13.70 7.31 -14.00
CA ALA A 20 13.47 8.44 -14.90
C ALA A 20 14.30 8.31 -16.19
N ALA A 21 15.57 7.91 -16.08
CA ALA A 21 16.45 7.69 -17.24
C ALA A 21 15.96 6.54 -18.14
N LEU A 22 15.43 5.46 -17.56
CA LEU A 22 14.86 4.34 -18.34
C LEU A 22 13.57 4.75 -19.05
N LEU A 23 12.74 5.59 -18.44
CA LEU A 23 11.54 6.16 -19.08
C LEU A 23 11.92 7.09 -20.23
N GLU A 24 12.94 7.91 -20.06
CA GLU A 24 13.44 8.79 -21.12
C GLU A 24 13.95 7.96 -22.30
N LEU A 25 14.75 6.91 -22.02
CA LEU A 25 15.23 5.98 -23.05
C LEU A 25 14.06 5.31 -23.80
N ALA A 26 13.02 4.90 -23.08
CA ALA A 26 11.81 4.34 -23.70
C ALA A 26 11.06 5.35 -24.58
N GLN A 27 11.13 6.66 -24.28
CA GLN A 27 10.48 7.71 -25.06
C GLN A 27 11.25 8.13 -26.32
N THR A 28 12.58 7.98 -26.34
CA THR A 28 13.42 8.42 -27.48
C THR A 28 13.09 7.74 -28.81
N THR A 29 12.46 6.56 -28.80
CA THR A 29 12.01 5.87 -30.03
C THR A 29 10.60 6.34 -30.38
N ASN A 30 10.48 7.26 -31.36
CA ASN A 30 9.20 7.75 -31.87
C ASN A 30 8.41 6.60 -32.54
N THR A 31 7.57 5.94 -31.76
CA THR A 31 6.75 4.77 -32.16
C THR A 31 5.88 5.02 -33.39
N ARG A 32 5.52 6.29 -33.64
CA ARG A 32 4.67 6.69 -34.77
C ARG A 32 5.36 6.50 -36.12
N GLU A 33 6.69 6.48 -36.14
CA GLU A 33 7.47 6.33 -37.37
C GLU A 33 7.87 4.88 -37.64
N VAL A 34 7.99 4.03 -36.60
CA VAL A 34 8.57 2.68 -36.75
C VAL A 34 7.60 1.69 -37.41
N LEU A 35 6.29 1.78 -37.14
CA LEU A 35 5.27 0.96 -37.79
C LEU A 35 3.96 1.73 -37.92
N SER A 36 3.84 2.55 -38.96
CA SER A 36 2.53 2.97 -39.43
C SER A 36 1.90 1.79 -40.18
N LEU A 37 1.08 1.01 -39.46
CA LEU A 37 0.34 -0.12 -40.05
C LEU A 37 -0.45 0.37 -41.26
N SER A 38 -0.38 -0.39 -42.36
CA SER A 38 -1.16 -0.09 -43.54
C SER A 38 -2.65 -0.21 -43.23
N ARG A 39 -3.50 0.48 -43.99
CA ARG A 39 -4.96 0.40 -43.82
C ARG A 39 -5.48 -1.04 -43.84
N LYS A 40 -4.89 -1.89 -44.69
CA LYS A 40 -5.27 -3.30 -44.79
C LYS A 40 -4.86 -4.11 -43.57
N GLU A 41 -3.72 -3.79 -42.97
CA GLU A 41 -3.25 -4.45 -41.74
C GLU A 41 -4.14 -4.07 -40.56
N LEU A 42 -4.55 -2.80 -40.47
CA LEU A 42 -5.53 -2.36 -39.47
C LEU A 42 -6.87 -3.08 -39.65
N GLU A 43 -7.37 -3.15 -40.89
CA GLU A 43 -8.63 -3.87 -41.18
C GLU A 43 -8.52 -5.36 -40.84
N ALA A 44 -7.37 -6.00 -41.10
CA ALA A 44 -7.14 -7.40 -40.72
C ALA A 44 -7.16 -7.60 -39.20
N LEU A 45 -6.58 -6.67 -38.43
CA LEU A 45 -6.63 -6.70 -36.96
C LEU A 45 -8.04 -6.48 -36.43
N GLU A 46 -8.79 -5.53 -36.99
CA GLU A 46 -10.19 -5.32 -36.63
C GLU A 46 -11.05 -6.56 -36.91
N LEU A 47 -10.82 -7.22 -38.04
CA LEU A 47 -11.50 -8.48 -38.36
C LEU A 47 -11.13 -9.60 -37.40
N TYR A 48 -9.85 -9.70 -36.99
CA TYR A 48 -9.42 -10.67 -35.98
C TYR A 48 -10.12 -10.44 -34.64
N ASP A 49 -10.15 -9.19 -34.15
CA ASP A 49 -10.81 -8.85 -32.88
C ASP A 49 -12.32 -9.16 -32.96
N ARG A 50 -12.94 -8.85 -34.10
CA ARG A 50 -14.36 -9.15 -34.32
C ARG A 50 -14.65 -10.64 -34.37
N ILE A 51 -13.77 -11.45 -34.97
CA ILE A 51 -13.90 -12.92 -34.96
C ILE A 51 -13.82 -13.44 -33.52
N GLN A 52 -12.87 -12.95 -32.72
CA GLN A 52 -12.75 -13.34 -31.32
C GLN A 52 -13.99 -12.96 -30.50
N GLU A 53 -14.58 -11.79 -30.74
CA GLU A 53 -15.83 -11.37 -30.10
C GLU A 53 -17.01 -12.28 -30.51
N GLN A 54 -17.13 -12.59 -31.80
CA GLN A 54 -18.18 -13.48 -32.30
C GLN A 54 -18.04 -14.92 -31.78
N GLU A 55 -16.82 -15.43 -31.63
CA GLU A 55 -16.57 -16.73 -31.00
C GLU A 55 -17.04 -16.74 -29.54
N LEU A 56 -16.88 -15.63 -28.82
CA LEU A 56 -17.40 -15.49 -27.45
C LEU A 56 -18.93 -15.40 -27.42
N GLU A 57 -19.54 -14.61 -28.31
CA GLU A 57 -21.00 -14.49 -28.42
C GLU A 57 -21.65 -15.84 -28.75
N THR A 58 -21.08 -16.58 -29.70
CA THR A 58 -21.59 -17.90 -30.08
C THR A 58 -21.42 -18.91 -28.94
N ALA A 59 -20.31 -18.86 -28.20
CA ALA A 59 -20.14 -19.66 -26.99
C ALA A 59 -21.21 -19.35 -25.94
N LEU A 60 -21.49 -18.06 -25.67
CA LEU A 60 -22.54 -17.64 -24.75
C LEU A 60 -23.94 -18.09 -25.20
N LEU A 61 -24.25 -17.97 -26.50
CA LEU A 61 -25.55 -18.38 -27.04
C LEU A 61 -25.74 -19.90 -27.08
N SER A 62 -24.64 -20.66 -27.18
CA SER A 62 -24.68 -22.12 -27.17
C SER A 62 -24.86 -22.71 -25.77
N GLN A 63 -24.72 -21.89 -24.72
CA GLN A 63 -24.93 -22.32 -23.35
C GLN A 63 -26.44 -22.41 -23.10
N ASP A 64 -26.94 -23.62 -22.87
CA ASP A 64 -28.35 -23.85 -22.54
C ASP A 64 -28.67 -23.19 -21.18
N TYR A 65 -29.39 -22.07 -21.21
CA TYR A 65 -29.88 -21.40 -20.01
C TYR A 65 -31.03 -22.22 -19.41
N SER A 66 -30.75 -22.98 -18.36
CA SER A 66 -31.77 -23.60 -17.52
C SER A 66 -32.27 -22.59 -16.50
N GLU A 67 -33.51 -22.11 -16.66
CA GLU A 67 -34.18 -21.31 -15.62
C GLU A 67 -34.28 -22.10 -14.31
N PRO A 68 -34.04 -21.46 -13.15
CA PRO A 68 -34.25 -22.09 -11.84
C PRO A 68 -35.71 -22.54 -11.74
N ARG A 69 -35.94 -23.78 -11.30
CA ARG A 69 -37.30 -24.29 -11.19
C ARG A 69 -37.93 -23.65 -9.94
N PRO A 70 -39.21 -23.23 -9.97
CA PRO A 70 -39.85 -22.59 -8.82
C PRO A 70 -40.00 -23.49 -7.57
N ASP A 71 -39.56 -24.76 -7.66
CA ASP A 71 -39.57 -25.74 -6.57
C ASP A 71 -38.18 -25.96 -5.96
N ASP A 72 -37.14 -25.23 -6.38
CA ASP A 72 -35.80 -25.31 -5.79
C ASP A 72 -35.81 -24.56 -4.44
N ASP A 73 -35.51 -25.26 -3.34
CA ASP A 73 -35.42 -24.66 -2.00
C ASP A 73 -34.33 -23.55 -1.98
N ASP A 74 -34.52 -22.47 -1.20
CA ASP A 74 -33.57 -21.33 -1.16
C ASP A 74 -32.12 -21.76 -0.87
N ASP A 75 -31.94 -22.81 -0.05
CA ASP A 75 -30.62 -23.38 0.27
C ASP A 75 -30.00 -24.11 -0.94
N ASP A 76 -30.80 -24.71 -1.81
CA ASP A 76 -30.33 -25.36 -3.04
C ASP A 76 -29.96 -24.32 -4.11
N LEU A 77 -30.65 -23.17 -4.14
CA LEU A 77 -30.33 -22.06 -5.05
C LEU A 77 -28.98 -21.41 -4.73
N GLU A 78 -28.67 -21.17 -3.46
CA GLU A 78 -27.37 -20.60 -3.07
C GLU A 78 -26.22 -21.58 -3.40
N ALA A 79 -26.40 -22.87 -3.13
CA ALA A 79 -25.40 -23.89 -3.48
C ALA A 79 -25.20 -24.02 -4.99
N GLN A 80 -26.28 -23.93 -5.78
CA GLN A 80 -26.21 -23.90 -7.24
C GLN A 80 -25.52 -22.63 -7.76
N LEU A 81 -25.76 -21.48 -7.13
CA LEU A 81 -25.09 -20.22 -7.46
C LEU A 81 -23.60 -20.30 -7.18
N GLU A 82 -23.19 -20.79 -6.00
CA GLU A 82 -21.78 -21.01 -5.68
C GLU A 82 -21.09 -21.98 -6.66
N ALA A 83 -21.82 -23.02 -7.09
CA ALA A 83 -21.33 -23.96 -8.09
C ALA A 83 -21.14 -23.29 -9.46
N ALA A 84 -22.15 -22.53 -9.92
CA ALA A 84 -22.11 -21.80 -11.19
C ALA A 84 -21.04 -20.69 -11.19
N GLU A 85 -20.84 -19.98 -10.09
CA GLU A 85 -19.77 -18.98 -9.95
C GLU A 85 -18.39 -19.63 -10.04
N ARG A 86 -18.20 -20.78 -9.41
CA ARG A 86 -16.94 -21.54 -9.49
C ARG A 86 -16.69 -22.02 -10.91
N GLU A 87 -17.70 -22.55 -11.58
CA GLU A 87 -17.61 -22.97 -12.99
C GLU A 87 -17.30 -21.79 -13.92
N LEU A 88 -17.94 -20.63 -13.72
CA LEU A 88 -17.66 -19.41 -14.47
C LEU A 88 -16.22 -18.95 -14.27
N LEU A 89 -15.74 -18.93 -13.02
CA LEU A 89 -14.35 -18.56 -12.72
C LEU A 89 -13.36 -19.54 -13.36
N GLU A 90 -13.65 -20.84 -13.35
CA GLU A 90 -12.85 -21.85 -14.03
C GLU A 90 -12.86 -21.62 -15.55
N ALA A 91 -14.03 -21.44 -16.17
CA ALA A 91 -14.17 -21.14 -17.59
C ALA A 91 -13.43 -19.85 -17.99
N ARG A 92 -13.55 -18.79 -17.18
CA ARG A 92 -12.84 -17.52 -17.41
C ARG A 92 -11.33 -17.70 -17.30
N SER A 93 -10.87 -18.47 -16.33
CA SER A 93 -9.44 -18.76 -16.16
C SER A 93 -8.90 -19.55 -17.35
N THR A 94 -9.61 -20.59 -17.80
CA THR A 94 -9.20 -21.42 -18.93
C THR A 94 -9.21 -20.65 -20.25
N TYR A 95 -10.23 -19.83 -20.49
CA TYR A 95 -10.28 -18.93 -21.65
C TYR A 95 -9.13 -17.92 -21.64
N SER A 96 -8.88 -17.27 -20.50
CA SER A 96 -7.79 -16.31 -20.36
C SER A 96 -6.42 -16.95 -20.62
N VAL A 97 -6.19 -18.16 -20.07
CA VAL A 97 -4.96 -18.93 -20.31
C VAL A 97 -4.84 -19.32 -21.78
N ARG A 98 -5.91 -19.83 -22.41
CA ARG A 98 -5.90 -20.20 -23.83
C ARG A 98 -5.60 -19.01 -24.72
N ARG A 99 -6.28 -17.88 -24.51
CA ARG A 99 -6.05 -16.64 -25.26
C ARG A 99 -4.60 -16.19 -25.14
N LYS A 100 -4.07 -16.17 -23.92
CA LYS A 100 -2.68 -15.77 -23.67
C LYS A 100 -1.68 -16.74 -24.29
N ALA A 101 -1.97 -18.04 -24.31
CA ALA A 101 -1.14 -19.03 -24.99
C ALA A 101 -1.11 -18.80 -26.50
N ILE A 102 -2.27 -18.57 -27.13
CA ILE A 102 -2.37 -18.26 -28.57
C ILE A 102 -1.60 -16.98 -28.90
N GLU A 103 -1.81 -15.92 -28.13
CA GLU A 103 -1.12 -14.64 -28.29
C GLU A 103 0.40 -14.81 -28.16
N THR A 104 0.85 -15.58 -27.16
CA THR A 104 2.27 -15.88 -26.96
C THR A 104 2.85 -16.62 -28.17
N ILE A 105 2.15 -17.63 -28.70
CA ILE A 105 2.60 -18.38 -29.88
C ILE A 105 2.70 -17.45 -31.09
N LEU A 106 1.69 -16.61 -31.33
CA LEU A 106 1.66 -15.66 -32.45
C LEU A 106 2.76 -14.60 -32.37
N MET A 107 3.14 -14.17 -31.16
CA MET A 107 4.20 -13.17 -30.96
C MET A 107 5.60 -13.77 -30.93
N THR A 108 5.75 -15.03 -30.52
CA THR A 108 7.06 -15.65 -30.28
C THR A 108 7.87 -15.76 -31.58
N ASP A 109 7.29 -16.31 -32.65
CA ASP A 109 8.03 -16.54 -33.90
C ASP A 109 8.53 -15.23 -34.54
N PRO A 110 7.69 -14.19 -34.76
CA PRO A 110 8.18 -12.91 -35.27
C PRO A 110 9.21 -12.24 -34.37
N SER A 111 9.09 -12.39 -33.05
CA SER A 111 10.07 -11.83 -32.12
C SER A 111 11.43 -12.53 -32.19
N ILE A 112 11.46 -13.85 -32.25
CA ILE A 112 12.69 -14.62 -32.44
C ILE A 112 13.33 -14.25 -33.78
N GLN A 113 12.54 -14.18 -34.85
CA GLN A 113 13.05 -13.87 -36.19
C GLN A 113 13.63 -12.44 -36.26
N SER A 114 12.95 -11.47 -35.64
CA SER A 114 13.43 -10.08 -35.59
C SER A 114 14.75 -9.90 -34.84
N VAL A 115 14.95 -10.63 -33.72
CA VAL A 115 16.16 -10.53 -32.88
C VAL A 115 17.31 -11.29 -33.53
N HIS A 116 17.06 -12.49 -34.03
CA HIS A 116 18.11 -13.35 -34.57
C HIS A 116 18.41 -13.11 -36.06
N SER A 117 17.70 -12.18 -36.71
CA SER A 117 17.92 -11.78 -38.11
C SER A 117 18.00 -12.96 -39.08
N ILE A 118 17.30 -14.06 -38.78
CA ILE A 118 17.25 -15.25 -39.64
C ILE A 118 16.38 -14.96 -40.87
N SER A 119 15.57 -13.91 -40.81
CA SER A 119 14.62 -13.51 -41.84
C SER A 119 14.96 -12.14 -42.43
N ASP A 120 14.94 -12.07 -43.76
CA ASP A 120 15.14 -10.86 -44.55
C ASP A 120 13.88 -9.97 -44.62
N SER A 121 12.77 -10.38 -43.99
CA SER A 121 11.48 -9.69 -44.16
C SER A 121 11.55 -8.28 -43.55
N PRO A 122 11.13 -7.24 -44.29
CA PRO A 122 11.19 -5.85 -43.81
C PRO A 122 10.27 -5.63 -42.60
N ALA A 123 9.17 -6.39 -42.51
CA ALA A 123 8.21 -6.31 -41.41
C ALA A 123 8.84 -6.75 -40.08
N GLU A 124 9.62 -7.83 -40.06
CA GLU A 124 10.25 -8.32 -38.83
C GLU A 124 11.42 -7.43 -38.38
N ARG A 125 12.19 -6.86 -39.31
CA ARG A 125 13.23 -5.88 -38.97
C ARG A 125 12.66 -4.62 -38.30
N ALA A 126 11.46 -4.23 -38.69
CA ALA A 126 10.76 -3.11 -38.08
C ALA A 126 10.25 -3.40 -36.65
N LEU A 127 10.19 -4.68 -36.23
CA LEU A 127 9.78 -5.05 -34.87
C LEU A 127 10.90 -4.84 -33.84
N LEU A 128 12.18 -4.88 -34.24
CA LEU A 128 13.31 -4.86 -33.30
C LEU A 128 13.32 -3.65 -32.34
N PRO A 129 13.07 -2.40 -32.79
CA PRO A 129 12.97 -1.26 -31.87
C PRO A 129 11.80 -1.38 -30.89
N LEU A 130 10.68 -1.96 -31.31
CA LEU A 130 9.50 -2.17 -30.46
C LEU A 130 9.76 -3.26 -29.40
N ILE A 131 10.48 -4.32 -29.77
CA ILE A 131 10.90 -5.38 -28.85
C ILE A 131 11.86 -4.83 -27.81
N ASN A 132 12.87 -4.06 -28.21
CA ASN A 132 13.78 -3.41 -27.26
C ASN A 132 13.04 -2.50 -26.28
N ARG A 133 12.05 -1.74 -26.77
CA ARG A 133 11.22 -0.89 -25.91
C ARG A 133 10.35 -1.70 -24.96
N ARG A 134 9.71 -2.77 -25.44
CA ARG A 134 8.95 -3.71 -24.60
C ARG A 134 9.84 -4.26 -23.49
N ASP A 135 11.06 -4.68 -23.82
CA ASP A 135 11.98 -5.28 -22.87
C ASP A 135 12.44 -4.25 -21.82
N LEU A 136 12.75 -3.01 -22.22
CA LEU A 136 13.02 -1.92 -21.29
C LEU A 136 11.83 -1.61 -20.37
N LEU A 137 10.62 -1.49 -20.93
CA LEU A 137 9.41 -1.25 -20.13
C LEU A 137 9.12 -2.41 -19.18
N SER A 138 9.38 -3.64 -19.60
CA SER A 138 9.23 -4.83 -18.75
C SER A 138 10.21 -4.81 -17.57
N LEU A 139 11.45 -4.38 -17.79
CA LEU A 139 12.45 -4.22 -16.73
C LEU A 139 12.02 -3.14 -15.73
N ILE A 140 11.55 -1.98 -16.21
CA ILE A 140 11.02 -0.91 -15.36
C ILE A 140 9.83 -1.43 -14.54
N TYR A 141 8.90 -2.12 -15.19
CA TYR A 141 7.71 -2.67 -14.54
C TYR A 141 8.08 -3.67 -13.44
N VAL A 142 9.02 -4.59 -13.69
CA VAL A 142 9.47 -5.56 -12.68
C VAL A 142 10.11 -4.84 -11.49
N ASN A 143 10.95 -3.85 -11.72
CA ASN A 143 11.57 -3.06 -10.64
C ASN A 143 10.51 -2.32 -9.81
N LEU A 144 9.56 -1.63 -10.47
CA LEU A 144 8.49 -0.92 -9.80
C LEU A 144 7.57 -1.86 -9.03
N SER A 145 7.24 -3.03 -9.59
CA SER A 145 6.43 -4.04 -8.91
C SER A 145 7.12 -4.58 -7.65
N ARG A 146 8.45 -4.75 -7.70
CA ARG A 146 9.25 -5.16 -6.55
C ARG A 146 9.30 -4.06 -5.49
N ALA A 147 9.49 -2.81 -5.88
CA ALA A 147 9.46 -1.66 -4.96
C ALA A 147 8.08 -1.54 -4.28
N HIS A 148 7.01 -1.69 -5.06
CA HIS A 148 5.64 -1.68 -4.54
C HIS A 148 5.39 -2.83 -3.55
N ALA A 149 5.82 -4.06 -3.87
CA ALA A 149 5.70 -5.20 -2.97
C ALA A 149 6.47 -4.98 -1.65
N SER A 150 7.69 -4.44 -1.74
CA SER A 150 8.52 -4.10 -0.56
C SER A 150 7.88 -3.02 0.31
N CYS A 151 7.32 -1.97 -0.30
CA CYS A 151 6.60 -0.90 0.39
C CYS A 151 5.36 -1.45 1.10
N THR A 152 4.57 -2.28 0.41
CA THR A 152 3.38 -2.93 0.98
C THR A 152 3.74 -3.83 2.16
N GLN A 153 4.83 -4.60 2.05
CA GLN A 153 5.31 -5.44 3.15
C GLN A 153 5.76 -4.60 4.35
N SER A 154 6.52 -3.54 4.10
CA SER A 154 6.97 -2.62 5.16
C SER A 154 5.79 -1.97 5.87
N LEU A 155 4.78 -1.51 5.13
CA LEU A 155 3.55 -0.94 5.68
C LEU A 155 2.74 -1.97 6.48
N SER A 156 2.67 -3.22 6.01
CA SER A 156 2.01 -4.29 6.75
C SER A 156 2.73 -4.58 8.07
N ASN A 157 4.06 -4.63 8.06
CA ASN A 157 4.86 -4.86 9.26
C ASN A 157 4.67 -3.73 10.28
N THR A 158 4.78 -2.46 9.86
CA THR A 158 4.60 -1.31 10.76
C THR A 158 3.18 -1.25 11.33
N LYS A 159 2.16 -1.65 10.56
CA LYS A 159 0.79 -1.76 11.06
C LYS A 159 0.67 -2.84 12.14
N VAL A 160 1.29 -4.00 11.95
CA VAL A 160 1.31 -5.08 12.95
C VAL A 160 2.03 -4.62 14.22
N ASP A 161 3.18 -3.97 14.08
CA ASP A 161 3.94 -3.43 15.21
C ASP A 161 3.14 -2.37 15.98
N SER A 162 2.42 -1.49 15.27
CA SER A 162 1.50 -0.51 15.87
C SER A 162 0.34 -1.18 16.62
N MET A 163 -0.25 -2.24 16.07
CA MET A 163 -1.28 -3.03 16.75
C MET A 163 -0.74 -3.72 18.01
N HIS A 164 0.48 -4.25 17.96
CA HIS A 164 1.12 -4.86 19.12
C HIS A 164 1.46 -3.83 20.19
N GLY A 165 1.98 -2.67 19.78
CA GLY A 165 2.26 -1.53 20.66
C GLY A 165 1.01 -1.05 21.38
N THR A 166 -0.09 -0.83 20.66
CA THR A 166 -1.36 -0.39 21.26
C THR A 166 -1.96 -1.43 22.21
N ALA A 167 -1.88 -2.73 21.89
CA ALA A 167 -2.31 -3.79 22.79
C ALA A 167 -1.49 -3.82 24.09
N LYS A 168 -0.16 -3.67 23.99
CA LYS A 168 0.73 -3.61 25.16
C LYS A 168 0.48 -2.36 26.01
N THR A 169 0.27 -1.21 25.38
CA THR A 169 -0.10 0.02 26.10
C THR A 169 -1.42 -0.16 26.84
N GLN A 170 -2.42 -0.79 26.23
CA GLN A 170 -3.69 -1.09 26.89
C GLN A 170 -3.51 -2.03 28.10
N GLU A 171 -2.69 -3.07 27.97
CA GLU A 171 -2.37 -3.97 29.08
C GLU A 171 -1.69 -3.21 30.23
N LEU A 172 -0.67 -2.42 29.93
CA LEU A 172 0.04 -1.62 30.94
C LEU A 172 -0.90 -0.62 31.63
N VAL A 173 -1.75 0.09 30.89
CA VAL A 173 -2.77 0.99 31.45
C VAL A 173 -3.73 0.22 32.37
N GLN A 174 -4.18 -0.98 31.99
CA GLN A 174 -5.01 -1.81 32.86
C GLN A 174 -4.26 -2.23 34.13
N THR A 175 -2.98 -2.61 34.02
CA THR A 175 -2.17 -2.96 35.21
C THR A 175 -1.96 -1.75 36.13
N LEU A 176 -1.76 -0.57 35.57
CA LEU A 176 -1.60 0.69 36.32
C LEU A 176 -2.90 1.06 37.03
N LEU A 177 -4.05 0.97 36.35
CA LEU A 177 -5.37 1.16 36.97
C LEU A 177 -5.64 0.13 38.08
N GLY A 178 -5.20 -1.12 37.89
CA GLY A 178 -5.26 -2.16 38.93
C GLY A 178 -4.39 -1.84 40.15
N LEU A 179 -3.17 -1.37 39.93
CA LEU A 179 -2.23 -1.00 41.02
C LEU A 179 -2.70 0.25 41.77
N THR A 180 -3.17 1.27 41.07
CA THR A 180 -3.67 2.51 41.68
C THR A 180 -4.98 2.29 42.45
N SER A 181 -5.88 1.43 41.96
CA SER A 181 -7.06 1.03 42.73
C SER A 181 -6.70 0.20 43.98
N ALA A 182 -5.75 -0.72 43.87
CA ALA A 182 -5.23 -1.46 45.02
C ALA A 182 -4.56 -0.53 46.04
N GLU A 183 -3.81 0.48 45.58
CA GLU A 183 -3.21 1.50 46.45
C GLU A 183 -4.28 2.32 47.18
N LYS A 184 -5.31 2.81 46.46
CA LYS A 184 -6.45 3.51 47.08
C LYS A 184 -7.13 2.65 48.15
N SER A 185 -7.38 1.37 47.86
CA SER A 185 -7.96 0.44 48.84
C SER A 185 -7.07 0.22 50.07
N ARG A 186 -5.74 0.17 49.88
CA ARG A 186 -4.79 0.08 51.01
C ARG A 186 -4.81 1.33 51.86
N ARG A 187 -4.91 2.52 51.26
CA ARG A 187 -5.05 3.77 52.02
C ARG A 187 -6.30 3.76 52.88
N GLU A 188 -7.42 3.32 52.33
CA GLU A 188 -8.70 3.22 53.06
C GLU A 188 -8.66 2.21 54.21
N ALA A 189 -7.85 1.14 54.10
CA ALA A 189 -7.71 0.13 55.14
C ALA A 189 -6.84 0.57 56.34
N ILE A 190 -6.07 1.66 56.22
CA ILE A 190 -5.26 2.17 57.33
C ILE A 190 -6.20 2.85 58.34
N THR A 191 -6.42 2.21 59.49
CA THR A 191 -7.31 2.74 60.56
C THR A 191 -6.57 3.64 61.55
N ASP A 192 -5.23 3.56 61.62
CA ASP A 192 -4.44 4.31 62.59
C ASP A 192 -4.29 5.79 62.18
N PRO A 193 -4.81 6.75 62.97
CA PRO A 193 -4.83 8.17 62.60
C PRO A 193 -3.43 8.79 62.53
N ALA A 194 -2.46 8.27 63.29
CA ALA A 194 -1.08 8.72 63.23
C ALA A 194 -0.42 8.36 61.88
N LEU A 195 -0.68 7.15 61.35
CA LEU A 195 -0.16 6.71 60.07
C LEU A 195 -0.78 7.49 58.91
N ILE A 196 -2.09 7.77 58.97
CA ILE A 196 -2.78 8.61 57.98
C ILE A 196 -2.12 9.99 57.91
N SER A 197 -1.87 10.63 59.06
CA SER A 197 -1.28 11.97 59.10
C SER A 197 0.15 12.03 58.55
N GLN A 198 0.95 10.98 58.76
CA GLN A 198 2.29 10.88 58.18
C GLN A 198 2.23 10.66 56.66
N LEU A 199 1.29 9.83 56.19
CA LEU A 199 1.11 9.52 54.78
C LEU A 199 0.66 10.77 54.01
N GLU A 200 -0.29 11.55 54.54
CA GLU A 200 -0.69 12.84 53.96
C GLU A 200 0.44 13.88 53.95
N ALA A 201 1.29 13.90 54.98
CA ALA A 201 2.43 14.81 55.02
C ALA A 201 3.46 14.47 53.93
N GLN A 202 3.80 13.18 53.77
CA GLN A 202 4.69 12.70 52.72
C GLN A 202 4.10 12.90 51.32
N GLU A 203 2.79 12.72 51.13
CA GLU A 203 2.12 13.02 49.87
C GLU A 203 2.20 14.50 49.51
N LYS A 204 2.07 15.41 50.49
CA LYS A 204 2.21 16.84 50.24
C LYS A 204 3.65 17.22 49.88
N GLU A 205 4.64 16.61 50.53
CA GLU A 205 6.05 16.83 50.22
C GLU A 205 6.38 16.34 48.81
N THR A 206 6.01 15.11 48.47
CA THR A 206 6.22 14.53 47.13
C THR A 206 5.48 15.30 46.04
N LYS A 207 4.25 15.79 46.28
CA LYS A 207 3.53 16.67 45.35
C LYS A 207 4.24 18.01 45.16
N ALA A 208 4.80 18.59 46.22
CA ALA A 208 5.56 19.85 46.12
C ALA A 208 6.86 19.66 45.34
N GLU A 209 7.59 18.58 45.61
CA GLU A 209 8.80 18.22 44.86
C GLU A 209 8.48 17.95 43.39
N ARG A 210 7.42 17.19 43.10
CA ARG A 210 6.99 16.90 41.73
C ARG A 210 6.59 18.18 40.99
N ALA A 211 5.85 19.09 41.62
CA ALA A 211 5.53 20.38 41.03
C ALA A 211 6.80 21.22 40.75
N SER A 212 7.79 21.17 41.63
CA SER A 212 9.08 21.84 41.41
C SER A 212 9.86 21.22 40.24
N TRP A 213 9.78 19.91 40.07
CA TRP A 213 10.42 19.21 38.96
C TRP A 213 9.72 19.49 37.63
N VAL A 214 8.38 19.47 37.58
CA VAL A 214 7.60 19.81 36.36
C VAL A 214 7.87 21.24 35.92
N THR A 215 7.93 22.18 36.87
CA THR A 215 8.28 23.58 36.55
C THR A 215 9.70 23.70 36.02
N MET A 216 10.67 23.00 36.61
CA MET A 216 12.04 22.94 36.09
C MET A 216 12.08 22.33 34.68
N LYS A 217 11.38 21.21 34.44
CA LYS A 217 11.31 20.53 33.14
C LYS A 217 10.77 21.47 32.07
N ARG A 218 9.64 22.13 32.34
CA ARG A 218 9.04 23.13 31.42
C ARG A 218 9.97 24.30 31.11
N VAL A 219 10.73 24.78 32.09
CA VAL A 219 11.72 25.85 31.87
C VAL A 219 12.85 25.36 30.97
N VAL A 220 13.36 24.15 31.20
CA VAL A 220 14.44 23.57 30.40
C VAL A 220 13.97 23.26 28.98
N SER A 221 12.78 22.67 28.80
CA SER A 221 12.23 22.39 27.47
C SER A 221 11.99 23.68 26.69
N ALA A 222 11.41 24.72 27.32
CA ALA A 222 11.27 26.03 26.71
C ALA A 222 12.63 26.65 26.31
N LEU A 223 13.66 26.48 27.13
CA LEU A 223 15.01 26.97 26.82
C LEU A 223 15.63 26.23 25.62
N ILE A 224 15.47 24.91 25.53
CA ILE A 224 15.98 24.10 24.41
C ILE A 224 15.26 24.49 23.12
N VAL A 225 13.92 24.56 23.14
CA VAL A 225 13.12 24.98 21.98
C VAL A 225 13.49 26.41 21.55
N ALA A 226 13.68 27.33 22.50
CA ALA A 226 14.07 28.70 22.21
C ALA A 226 15.53 28.84 21.72
N SER A 227 16.40 27.87 22.02
CA SER A 227 17.80 27.90 21.58
C SER A 227 17.98 27.68 20.07
N GLY A 228 16.96 27.16 19.39
CA GLY A 228 17.00 26.87 17.96
C GLY A 228 17.93 25.72 17.56
N ILE A 229 18.43 24.95 18.53
CA ILE A 229 19.12 23.68 18.29
C ILE A 229 18.10 22.68 17.73
N ASP A 230 18.52 21.83 16.79
CA ASP A 230 17.65 20.79 16.21
C ASP A 230 17.45 19.62 17.19
N TRP A 231 16.63 19.86 18.20
CA TRP A 231 16.31 18.91 19.27
C TRP A 231 15.45 17.73 18.78
N ALA A 232 14.85 17.81 17.59
CA ALA A 232 14.03 16.74 17.03
C ALA A 232 14.87 15.61 16.42
N ALA A 233 16.13 15.89 16.06
CA ALA A 233 17.06 14.91 15.50
C ALA A 233 17.91 14.18 16.56
N ASP A 234 18.00 14.74 17.78
CA ASP A 234 18.74 14.16 18.90
C ASP A 234 17.76 13.57 19.92
N GLU A 235 17.72 12.24 20.00
CA GLU A 235 16.85 11.46 20.91
C GLU A 235 16.89 11.98 22.35
N ALA A 236 18.08 12.37 22.84
CA ALA A 236 18.23 12.83 24.22
C ALA A 236 17.59 14.20 24.47
N LEU A 237 17.55 15.06 23.44
CA LEU A 237 16.86 16.35 23.50
C LEU A 237 15.37 16.20 23.21
N HIS A 238 15.00 15.27 22.33
CA HIS A 238 13.62 14.93 22.03
C HIS A 238 12.87 14.49 23.31
N ASP A 239 13.40 13.52 24.05
CA ASP A 239 12.78 13.04 25.29
C ASP A 239 12.69 14.11 26.40
N LEU A 240 13.61 15.08 26.39
CA LEU A 240 13.62 16.16 27.37
C LEU A 240 12.60 17.26 27.02
N VAL A 241 12.33 17.46 25.73
CA VAL A 241 11.41 18.49 25.22
C VAL A 241 9.98 17.97 25.09
N VAL A 242 9.80 16.73 24.65
CA VAL A 242 8.50 16.10 24.53
C VAL A 242 8.04 15.70 25.93
N ASP A 243 6.94 16.30 26.35
CA ASP A 243 6.25 15.89 27.56
C ASP A 243 5.39 14.67 27.26
N ASP A 244 5.65 13.56 27.96
CA ASP A 244 4.70 12.45 28.12
C ASP A 244 3.55 12.92 29.03
N GLU A 245 2.78 13.91 28.57
CA GLU A 245 1.66 14.49 29.31
C GLU A 245 0.42 13.59 29.17
N ASP A 246 0.33 12.60 30.07
CA ASP A 246 -0.92 11.93 30.48
C ASP A 246 -1.14 12.04 32.01
N ASP A 247 -0.41 12.91 32.71
CA ASP A 247 -0.39 12.95 34.18
C ASP A 247 -1.19 14.11 34.83
N ASP A 248 -2.04 14.84 34.08
CA ASP A 248 -2.82 15.98 34.62
C ASP A 248 -4.36 15.88 34.43
N VAL A 249 -4.92 14.73 34.03
CA VAL A 249 -6.39 14.54 33.94
C VAL A 249 -6.88 13.51 34.96
N SER A 250 -6.96 13.89 36.25
CA SER A 250 -8.02 13.45 37.19
C SER A 250 -7.67 13.78 38.66
N ASP A 251 -7.97 15.00 39.10
CA ASP A 251 -8.47 15.20 40.47
C ASP A 251 -9.19 16.54 40.53
N GLY A 252 -10.48 16.50 40.20
CA GLY A 252 -11.32 17.67 40.03
C GLY A 252 -12.78 17.30 39.84
N THR A 253 -13.36 16.53 40.76
CA THR A 253 -14.78 16.59 41.17
C THR A 253 -15.01 15.79 42.44
#